data_AF-A0A7S4BH21-F1
#
_entry.id   AF-A0A7S4BH21-F1
#
_cell.length_a   1.000
_cell.length_b   1.000
_cell.length_c   1.000
_cell.angle_alpha   90.00
_cell.angle_beta   90.00
_cell.angle_gamma   90.00
#
_symmetry.space_group_name_H-M   'P 1'
#
loop_
_entity.id
_entity.type
_entity.pdbx_description
1 polymer ?
#
loop_
_entity_poly.entity_id
_entity_poly.type
_entity_poly.pdbx_seq_one_letter_code
_entity_poly.pdbx_strand_id
1 'polypeptide(L)'
;DGQPVSSTSATAPSGNSEAPDAVDDIAEAAQGSRPDPTVGAHVVVIHPGSLSLRIGLVSAPSPVVIPHCVAWRRNGNINEDTPLRVTSGSEKEDLGSFDAAMQKALRSVGRALRIGTTLLSSEETAVAPSMELQTESTGTRTASTTQSDPYASERVLVGEAARRESRLHPDRWRLFYPMRRGRLSTEEPLSLVISAIETIWRAAI
;
A
#
# COMPACT_ATOMS: atom_id res chain seq x y z
N ASP A 1 31.32 -60.93 20.16
CA ASP A 1 31.52 -62.39 20.12
C ASP A 1 30.73 -63.09 21.20
N GLY A 2 30.03 -64.17 20.84
CA GLY A 2 29.53 -65.16 21.80
C GLY A 2 28.02 -65.18 22.06
N GLN A 3 27.26 -65.65 21.06
CA GLN A 3 25.97 -66.38 21.16
C GLN A 3 25.99 -67.56 22.19
N PRO A 4 24.96 -68.43 22.37
CA PRO A 4 23.56 -68.52 21.85
C PRO A 4 22.54 -69.06 22.91
N VAL A 5 21.38 -69.55 22.40
CA VAL A 5 20.46 -70.61 22.90
C VAL A 5 19.39 -70.21 23.93
N SER A 6 18.12 -70.66 23.91
CA SER A 6 17.31 -71.53 23.04
C SER A 6 15.88 -71.59 23.63
N SER A 7 14.85 -71.81 22.77
CA SER A 7 13.64 -72.65 23.01
C SER A 7 12.69 -72.30 24.19
N THR A 8 11.35 -72.45 24.22
CA THR A 8 10.33 -73.19 23.47
C THR A 8 8.97 -72.89 24.13
N SER A 9 7.86 -73.10 23.38
CA SER A 9 6.51 -73.51 23.85
C SER A 9 5.70 -72.51 24.69
N ALA A 10 4.37 -72.45 24.72
CA ALA A 10 3.25 -72.97 23.94
C ALA A 10 1.99 -72.26 24.51
N THR A 11 0.82 -72.54 23.91
CA THR A 11 -0.51 -72.48 24.54
C THR A 11 -1.33 -71.20 24.30
N ALA A 12 -2.28 -71.32 23.37
CA ALA A 12 -3.46 -70.47 23.32
C ALA A 12 -4.33 -70.68 24.57
N PRO A 13 -5.11 -69.67 24.97
CA PRO A 13 -6.54 -69.92 24.93
C PRO A 13 -7.33 -68.78 24.29
N SER A 14 -8.35 -69.22 23.58
CA SER A 14 -9.47 -68.46 23.05
C SER A 14 -10.08 -67.57 24.13
N GLY A 15 -10.08 -66.26 23.88
CA GLY A 15 -10.81 -65.27 24.65
C GLY A 15 -11.68 -64.46 23.70
N ASN A 16 -12.93 -64.92 23.49
CA ASN A 16 -13.99 -64.06 23.02
C ASN A 16 -14.17 -62.93 24.04
N SER A 17 -13.91 -61.70 23.63
CA SER A 17 -14.41 -60.52 24.31
C SER A 17 -14.86 -59.56 23.22
N GLU A 18 -16.19 -59.41 23.16
CA GLU A 18 -16.92 -58.41 22.40
C GLU A 18 -16.17 -57.08 22.41
N ALA A 19 -15.78 -56.62 21.23
CA ALA A 19 -15.51 -55.22 21.01
C ALA A 19 -16.85 -54.48 21.03
N PRO A 20 -17.08 -53.52 21.95
CA PRO A 20 -18.09 -52.51 21.69
C PRO A 20 -17.60 -51.67 20.50
N ASP A 21 -18.45 -51.56 19.48
CA ASP A 21 -18.31 -50.62 18.39
C ASP A 21 -17.99 -49.23 18.95
N ALA A 22 -16.72 -48.84 18.89
CA ALA A 22 -16.29 -47.47 19.09
C ALA A 22 -16.73 -46.70 17.86
N VAL A 23 -17.98 -46.25 17.91
CA VAL A 23 -18.57 -45.25 17.02
C VAL A 23 -17.64 -44.04 16.89
N ASP A 24 -17.49 -43.62 15.63
CA ASP A 24 -16.72 -42.50 15.10
C ASP A 24 -17.09 -41.13 15.70
N ASP A 25 -16.88 -40.90 16.99
CA ASP A 25 -17.16 -39.60 17.64
C ASP A 25 -15.91 -38.72 17.77
N ILE A 26 -15.08 -38.64 16.72
CA ILE A 26 -13.97 -37.65 16.64
C ILE A 26 -13.95 -36.99 15.26
N ALA A 27 -15.06 -36.35 14.88
CA ALA A 27 -15.11 -35.51 13.68
C ALA A 27 -15.84 -34.16 13.88
N GLU A 28 -15.97 -33.67 15.12
CA GLU A 28 -16.72 -32.43 15.38
C GLU A 28 -15.96 -31.42 16.25
N ALA A 29 -14.67 -31.20 15.96
CA ALA A 29 -13.85 -30.18 16.65
C ALA A 29 -13.20 -29.16 15.71
N ALA A 30 -13.71 -28.99 14.49
CA ALA A 30 -13.15 -28.07 13.50
C ALA A 30 -14.16 -27.09 12.89
N GLN A 31 -15.33 -26.90 13.50
CA GLN A 31 -16.18 -25.75 13.19
C GLN A 31 -15.61 -24.53 13.92
N GLY A 32 -14.52 -24.00 13.38
CA GLY A 32 -13.99 -22.70 13.78
C GLY A 32 -15.14 -21.71 13.77
N SER A 33 -15.48 -21.18 14.96
CA SER A 33 -16.56 -20.23 15.17
C SER A 33 -16.47 -19.16 14.09
N ARG A 34 -17.46 -19.12 13.20
CA ARG A 34 -17.53 -18.11 12.15
C ARG A 34 -17.47 -16.76 12.87
N PRO A 35 -16.47 -15.89 12.59
CA PRO A 35 -16.30 -14.65 13.33
C PRO A 35 -17.59 -13.86 13.24
N ASP A 36 -18.07 -13.39 14.40
CA ASP A 36 -19.31 -12.64 14.50
C ASP A 36 -19.26 -11.47 13.50
N PRO A 37 -20.18 -11.42 12.51
CA PRO A 37 -20.14 -10.42 11.45
C PRO A 37 -20.23 -8.99 11.99
N THR A 38 -20.68 -8.81 13.23
CA THR A 38 -20.73 -7.50 13.90
C THR A 38 -19.35 -6.93 14.19
N VAL A 39 -18.33 -7.77 14.42
CA VAL A 39 -16.98 -7.30 14.75
C VAL A 39 -16.36 -6.53 13.56
N GLY A 40 -16.61 -6.98 12.33
CA GLY A 40 -16.08 -6.33 11.13
C GLY A 40 -16.67 -4.94 10.84
N ALA A 41 -17.80 -4.59 11.43
CA ALA A 41 -18.44 -3.28 11.28
C ALA A 41 -17.77 -2.19 12.13
N HIS A 42 -17.02 -2.57 13.18
CA HIS A 42 -16.43 -1.64 14.15
C HIS A 42 -14.90 -1.59 14.12
N VAL A 43 -14.25 -2.42 13.30
CA VAL A 43 -12.79 -2.45 13.18
C VAL A 43 -12.35 -1.65 11.97
N VAL A 44 -11.52 -0.63 12.19
CA VAL A 44 -10.84 0.15 11.14
C VAL A 44 -9.44 -0.42 10.92
N VAL A 45 -9.10 -0.72 9.67
CA VAL A 45 -7.77 -1.12 9.24
C VAL A 45 -7.06 0.09 8.65
N ILE A 46 -5.86 0.37 9.14
CA ILE A 46 -4.99 1.45 8.65
C ILE A 46 -3.73 0.83 8.08
N HIS A 47 -3.50 1.01 6.78
CA HIS A 47 -2.26 0.62 6.10
C HIS A 47 -1.48 1.86 5.68
N PRO A 48 -0.54 2.33 6.52
CA PRO A 48 0.25 3.52 6.25
C PRO A 48 1.25 3.25 5.10
N GLY A 49 1.19 4.05 4.03
CA GLY A 49 2.17 4.03 2.95
C GLY A 49 2.86 5.39 2.73
N SER A 50 4.07 5.38 2.17
CA SER A 50 4.84 6.62 1.96
C SER A 50 4.20 7.57 0.94
N LEU A 51 3.46 7.02 -0.03
CA LEU A 51 2.80 7.80 -1.08
C LEU A 51 1.29 7.92 -0.84
N SER A 52 0.67 6.87 -0.32
CA SER A 52 -0.76 6.81 -0.05
C SER A 52 -1.05 6.14 1.28
N LEU A 53 -2.04 6.66 1.97
CA LEU A 53 -2.70 6.02 3.10
C LEU A 53 -3.86 5.19 2.55
N ARG A 54 -3.98 3.94 3.02
CA ARG A 54 -5.17 3.13 2.80
C ARG A 54 -5.86 2.92 4.15
N ILE A 55 -7.14 3.26 4.24
CA ILE A 55 -7.90 3.16 5.47
C ILE A 55 -9.34 2.75 5.17
N GLY A 56 -9.93 1.90 6.00
CA GLY A 56 -11.31 1.47 5.82
C GLY A 56 -11.74 0.48 6.87
N LEU A 57 -13.04 0.19 6.91
CA LEU A 57 -13.61 -0.84 7.78
C LEU A 57 -13.23 -2.23 7.28
N VAL A 58 -13.06 -3.19 8.20
CA VAL A 58 -12.80 -4.60 7.84
C VAL A 58 -13.91 -5.18 6.95
N SER A 59 -15.14 -4.75 7.17
CA SER A 59 -16.31 -5.15 6.38
C SER A 59 -16.44 -4.45 5.02
N ALA A 60 -15.67 -3.38 4.77
CA ALA A 60 -15.77 -2.64 3.51
C ALA A 60 -15.11 -3.43 2.35
N PRO A 61 -15.69 -3.39 1.14
CA PRO A 61 -15.16 -4.12 -0.02
C PRO A 61 -13.83 -3.55 -0.53
N SER A 62 -13.53 -2.27 -0.22
CA SER A 62 -12.27 -1.64 -0.57
C SER A 62 -11.94 -0.50 0.41
N PRO A 63 -10.65 -0.25 0.70
CA PRO A 63 -10.24 0.86 1.54
C PRO A 63 -10.31 2.19 0.78
N VAL A 64 -10.53 3.28 1.51
CA VAL A 64 -10.29 4.64 1.04
C VAL A 64 -8.79 4.82 0.83
N VAL A 65 -8.39 5.39 -0.31
CA VAL A 65 -6.99 5.65 -0.65
C VAL A 65 -6.80 7.15 -0.84
N ILE A 66 -5.98 7.76 0.02
CA ILE A 66 -5.64 9.19 -0.09
C ILE A 66 -4.13 9.40 -0.19
N PRO A 67 -3.64 10.40 -0.93
CA PRO A 67 -2.22 10.76 -0.91
C PRO A 67 -1.77 11.10 0.51
N HIS A 68 -0.63 10.56 0.93
CA HIS A 68 -0.14 10.71 2.29
C HIS A 68 0.64 12.03 2.47
N CYS A 69 -0.05 13.15 2.26
CA CYS A 69 0.55 14.47 2.32
C CYS A 69 -0.43 15.54 2.80
N VAL A 70 0.15 16.62 3.35
CA VAL A 70 -0.55 17.82 3.83
C VAL A 70 0.11 19.04 3.18
N ALA A 71 -0.67 20.06 2.87
CA ALA A 71 -0.14 21.37 2.52
C ALA A 71 -0.57 22.40 3.54
N TRP A 72 0.39 23.13 4.11
CA TRP A 72 0.13 24.26 4.99
C TRP A 72 0.29 25.57 4.25
N ARG A 73 -0.61 26.49 4.52
CA ARG A 73 -0.50 27.84 3.99
C ARG A 73 0.65 28.57 4.69
N ARG A 74 1.54 29.19 3.91
CA ARG A 74 2.57 30.09 4.42
C ARG A 74 1.89 31.38 4.88
N ASN A 75 2.17 31.78 6.11
CA ASN A 75 1.81 33.12 6.57
C ASN A 75 2.67 34.11 5.79
N GLY A 76 2.08 35.18 5.25
CA GLY A 76 2.69 36.10 4.27
C GLY A 76 3.96 36.86 4.67
N ASN A 77 4.68 36.45 5.73
CA ASN A 77 6.04 36.89 6.00
C ASN A 77 7.00 36.03 5.19
N ILE A 78 7.31 36.46 3.96
CA ILE A 78 8.21 35.79 3.01
C ILE A 78 9.70 35.93 3.44
N ASN A 79 9.96 36.55 4.59
CA ASN A 79 11.29 36.66 5.17
C ASN A 79 11.36 35.77 6.42
N GLU A 80 11.54 34.47 6.20
CA GLU A 80 12.58 33.64 6.83
C GLU A 80 12.38 32.17 6.44
N ASP A 81 13.52 31.58 6.06
CA ASP A 81 13.83 30.16 5.92
C ASP A 81 13.21 29.34 4.77
N THR A 82 13.99 29.43 3.69
CA THR A 82 14.40 28.32 2.83
C THR A 82 13.45 28.07 1.65
N PRO A 83 13.80 28.56 0.43
CA PRO A 83 13.25 27.98 -0.78
C PRO A 83 13.49 26.47 -0.71
N LEU A 84 12.45 25.68 -0.97
CA LEU A 84 12.55 24.26 -1.24
C LEU A 84 13.77 24.05 -2.13
N ARG A 85 14.83 23.49 -1.54
CA ARG A 85 15.97 23.01 -2.31
C ARG A 85 15.39 22.02 -3.30
N VAL A 86 15.19 22.48 -4.53
CA VAL A 86 15.31 21.64 -5.70
C VAL A 86 16.78 21.21 -5.69
N THR A 87 17.10 20.17 -4.94
CA THR A 87 18.22 19.32 -5.31
C THR A 87 17.72 18.52 -6.53
N SER A 88 17.56 19.09 -7.72
CA SER A 88 18.63 19.26 -8.70
C SER A 88 19.97 19.55 -8.04
N GLY A 89 20.51 18.53 -7.37
CA GLY A 89 21.94 18.47 -7.12
C GLY A 89 22.59 18.52 -8.49
N SER A 90 23.27 19.63 -8.75
CA SER A 90 24.29 19.73 -9.76
C SER A 90 25.47 18.83 -9.36
N GLU A 91 25.27 17.51 -9.38
CA GLU A 91 26.35 16.53 -9.46
C GLU A 91 26.63 16.28 -10.94
N LYS A 92 27.07 17.34 -11.63
CA LYS A 92 27.24 17.32 -13.09
C LYS A 92 28.45 16.53 -13.58
N GLU A 93 29.13 15.77 -12.72
CA GLU A 93 30.39 15.11 -13.08
C GLU A 93 30.34 13.58 -13.11
N ASP A 94 29.33 12.92 -12.51
CA ASP A 94 29.20 11.43 -12.57
C ASP A 94 27.85 10.90 -13.12
N LEU A 95 26.85 11.77 -13.33
CA LEU A 95 25.52 11.40 -13.84
C LEU A 95 25.56 10.81 -15.26
N GLY A 96 26.53 11.19 -16.10
CA GLY A 96 26.67 10.64 -17.45
C GLY A 96 27.03 9.15 -17.45
N SER A 97 27.83 8.71 -16.47
CA SER A 97 28.26 7.32 -16.33
C SER A 97 27.13 6.45 -15.77
N PHE A 98 26.42 6.94 -14.74
CA PHE A 98 25.27 6.23 -14.18
C PHE A 98 24.11 6.14 -15.17
N ASP A 99 23.79 7.22 -15.89
CA ASP A 99 22.68 7.23 -16.85
C ASP A 99 23.00 6.38 -18.08
N ALA A 100 24.26 6.36 -18.54
CA ALA A 100 24.72 5.43 -19.57
C ALA A 100 24.69 3.96 -19.10
N ALA A 101 25.10 3.68 -17.85
CA ALA A 101 25.04 2.35 -17.26
C ALA A 101 23.58 1.87 -17.09
N MET A 102 22.69 2.75 -16.62
CA MET A 102 21.26 2.51 -16.50
C MET A 102 20.63 2.25 -17.88
N GLN A 103 20.91 3.08 -18.88
CA GLN A 103 20.42 2.86 -20.25
C GLN A 103 20.97 1.57 -20.87
N LYS A 104 22.19 1.15 -20.51
CA LYS A 104 22.76 -0.14 -20.96
C LYS A 104 22.07 -1.32 -20.28
N ALA A 105 21.79 -1.22 -18.98
CA ALA A 105 21.03 -2.22 -18.23
C ALA A 105 19.59 -2.34 -18.72
N LEU A 106 18.90 -1.21 -18.95
CA LEU A 106 17.54 -1.20 -19.50
C LEU A 106 17.50 -1.74 -20.93
N ARG A 107 18.55 -1.52 -21.74
CA ARG A 107 18.67 -2.13 -23.07
C ARG A 107 18.82 -3.65 -23.02
N SER A 108 19.53 -4.21 -22.04
CA SER A 108 19.64 -5.67 -21.91
C SER A 108 18.32 -6.29 -21.47
N VAL A 109 17.62 -5.66 -20.51
CA VAL A 109 16.28 -6.07 -20.07
C VAL A 109 15.29 -5.96 -21.23
N GLY A 110 15.30 -4.85 -21.98
CA GLY A 110 14.45 -4.66 -23.16
C GLY A 110 14.72 -5.69 -24.26
N ARG A 111 15.98 -6.11 -24.47
CA ARG A 111 16.32 -7.20 -25.40
C ARG A 111 15.83 -8.55 -24.89
N ALA A 112 16.01 -8.86 -23.60
CA ALA A 112 15.55 -10.10 -23.01
C ALA A 112 14.02 -10.24 -23.07
N LEU A 113 13.29 -9.15 -22.78
CA LEU A 113 11.83 -9.10 -22.93
C LEU A 113 11.41 -9.25 -24.39
N ARG A 114 12.08 -8.57 -25.34
CA ARG A 114 11.77 -8.68 -26.77
C ARG A 114 12.03 -10.09 -27.32
N ILE A 115 13.12 -10.74 -26.90
CA ILE A 115 13.44 -12.12 -27.29
C ILE A 115 12.43 -13.10 -26.66
N GLY A 116 12.04 -12.88 -25.40
CA GLY A 116 11.00 -13.65 -24.72
C GLY A 116 9.65 -13.54 -25.41
N THR A 117 9.27 -12.34 -25.87
CA THR A 117 8.03 -12.15 -26.65
C THR A 117 8.08 -12.81 -28.02
N THR A 118 9.23 -12.86 -28.70
CA THR A 118 9.33 -13.53 -30.01
C THR A 118 9.39 -15.05 -29.94
N LEU A 119 9.87 -15.62 -28.82
CA LEU A 119 9.93 -17.08 -28.62
C LEU A 119 8.63 -17.65 -28.06
N LEU A 120 7.81 -16.83 -27.39
CA LEU A 120 6.52 -17.24 -26.80
C LEU A 120 5.30 -16.79 -27.63
N SER A 121 5.49 -15.95 -28.66
CA SER A 121 4.39 -15.45 -29.50
C SER A 121 4.33 -16.20 -30.83
N SER A 122 3.85 -17.44 -30.80
CA SER A 122 3.19 -18.02 -31.97
C SER A 122 1.77 -17.46 -32.01
N GLU A 123 1.51 -16.62 -33.01
CA GLU A 123 0.19 -16.15 -33.46
C GLU A 123 -0.86 -15.85 -32.38
N GLU A 124 -0.79 -14.65 -31.80
CA GLU A 124 -2.01 -13.86 -31.61
C GLU A 124 -1.63 -12.39 -31.56
N THR A 125 -2.14 -11.62 -32.52
CA THR A 125 -1.97 -10.16 -32.49
C THR A 125 -2.87 -9.65 -31.39
N ALA A 126 -2.36 -9.60 -30.16
CA ALA A 126 -3.08 -9.03 -29.02
C ALA A 126 -3.25 -7.53 -29.28
N VAL A 127 -4.41 -7.18 -29.85
CA VAL A 127 -4.96 -5.83 -29.80
C VAL A 127 -4.95 -5.43 -28.34
N ALA A 128 -4.11 -4.45 -27.99
CA ALA A 128 -4.11 -3.91 -26.65
C ALA A 128 -5.55 -3.50 -26.33
N PRO A 129 -6.21 -4.08 -25.30
CA PRO A 129 -7.48 -3.54 -24.87
C PRO A 129 -7.18 -2.13 -24.39
N SER A 130 -7.64 -1.15 -25.16
CA SER A 130 -7.77 0.21 -24.66
C SER A 130 -8.78 0.14 -23.53
N MET A 131 -8.29 -0.13 -22.32
CA MET A 131 -9.06 0.10 -21.11
C MET A 131 -9.15 1.61 -20.98
N GLU A 132 -10.17 2.14 -21.64
CA GLU A 132 -10.72 3.45 -21.35
C GLU A 132 -11.04 3.45 -19.86
N LEU A 133 -10.16 4.10 -19.09
CA LEU A 133 -10.35 4.31 -17.67
C LEU A 133 -11.59 5.21 -17.56
N GLN A 134 -12.76 4.60 -17.45
CA GLN A 134 -14.00 5.28 -17.11
C GLN A 134 -13.81 5.82 -15.70
N THR A 135 -13.22 7.01 -15.64
CA THR A 135 -13.41 7.92 -14.54
C THR A 135 -14.87 8.32 -14.64
N GLU A 136 -15.72 7.61 -13.91
CA GLU A 136 -17.05 8.09 -13.54
C GLU A 136 -16.85 9.40 -12.76
N SER A 137 -16.71 10.46 -13.54
CA SER A 137 -16.72 11.85 -13.14
C SER A 137 -18.18 12.20 -12.92
N THR A 138 -18.74 11.65 -11.85
CA THR A 138 -20.03 12.08 -11.33
C THR A 138 -19.87 13.50 -10.82
N GLY A 139 -20.24 14.46 -11.66
CA GLY A 139 -20.22 15.87 -11.28
C GLY A 139 -20.14 16.80 -12.48
N THR A 140 -21.20 16.87 -13.27
CA THR A 140 -21.54 18.05 -14.07
C THR A 140 -21.59 19.28 -13.15
N ARG A 141 -20.47 19.98 -13.00
CA ARG A 141 -20.45 21.37 -12.52
C ARG A 141 -20.34 22.27 -13.74
N THR A 142 -21.50 22.82 -14.08
CA THR A 142 -21.68 24.06 -14.83
C THR A 142 -20.55 25.04 -14.55
N ALA A 143 -19.82 25.38 -15.62
CA ALA A 143 -18.86 26.46 -15.62
C ALA A 143 -19.61 27.77 -15.32
N SER A 144 -19.57 28.18 -14.06
CA SER A 144 -19.77 29.57 -13.67
C SER A 144 -18.41 30.13 -13.29
N THR A 145 -17.87 30.91 -14.22
CA THR A 145 -16.68 31.74 -14.07
C THR A 145 -16.94 32.80 -12.99
N THR A 146 -16.68 32.42 -11.75
CA THR A 146 -16.19 33.30 -10.70
C THR A 146 -15.11 32.49 -10.01
N GLN A 147 -13.85 32.80 -10.30
CA GLN A 147 -12.67 32.19 -9.71
C GLN A 147 -12.55 32.66 -8.25
N SER A 148 -13.52 32.31 -7.41
CA SER A 148 -13.38 32.39 -5.96
C SER A 148 -12.48 31.24 -5.55
N ASP A 149 -11.32 31.54 -4.98
CA ASP A 149 -10.43 30.55 -4.37
C ASP A 149 -11.24 29.78 -3.30
N PRO A 150 -11.60 28.51 -3.54
CA PRO A 150 -12.48 27.75 -2.64
C PRO A 150 -11.79 27.45 -1.29
N TYR A 151 -10.47 27.68 -1.20
CA TYR A 151 -9.66 27.40 -0.02
C TYR A 151 -9.15 28.67 0.65
N ALA A 152 -9.69 29.85 0.31
CA ALA A 152 -9.24 31.14 0.85
C ALA A 152 -9.26 31.20 2.38
N SER A 153 -10.17 30.46 3.04
CA SER A 153 -10.27 30.34 4.50
C SER A 153 -9.48 29.17 5.09
N GLU A 154 -9.10 28.18 4.29
CA GLU A 154 -8.42 26.99 4.78
C GLU A 154 -6.94 27.25 5.01
N ARG A 155 -6.43 26.77 6.16
CA ARG A 155 -5.01 26.86 6.52
C ARG A 155 -4.24 25.59 6.18
N VAL A 156 -4.96 24.47 6.04
CA VAL A 156 -4.41 23.13 5.90
C VAL A 156 -5.22 22.37 4.86
N LEU A 157 -4.54 21.85 3.84
CA LEU A 157 -5.11 20.98 2.83
C LEU A 157 -4.54 19.58 2.96
N VAL A 158 -5.30 18.56 2.56
CA VAL A 158 -4.92 17.15 2.66
C VAL A 158 -4.97 16.49 1.28
N GLY A 159 -4.11 15.49 1.07
CA GLY A 159 -4.24 14.55 -0.04
C GLY A 159 -4.07 15.21 -1.41
N GLU A 160 -5.03 14.98 -2.30
CA GLU A 160 -4.94 15.47 -3.68
C GLU A 160 -5.07 17.00 -3.77
N ALA A 161 -5.88 17.61 -2.90
CA ALA A 161 -5.97 19.08 -2.81
C ALA A 161 -4.62 19.68 -2.42
N ALA A 162 -3.94 19.09 -1.42
CA ALA A 162 -2.60 19.52 -1.02
C ALA A 162 -1.59 19.44 -2.16
N ARG A 163 -1.58 18.33 -2.93
CA ARG A 163 -0.69 18.16 -4.09
C ARG A 163 -0.98 19.16 -5.20
N ARG A 164 -2.26 19.42 -5.46
CA ARG A 164 -2.67 20.37 -6.50
C ARG A 164 -2.26 21.79 -6.13
N GLU A 165 -2.66 22.26 -4.96
CA GLU A 165 -2.43 23.66 -4.54
C GLU A 165 -0.95 23.96 -4.32
N SER A 166 -0.17 23.01 -3.79
CA SER A 166 1.29 23.17 -3.69
C SER A 166 2.02 23.23 -5.03
N ARG A 167 1.46 22.63 -6.09
CA ARG A 167 2.01 22.74 -7.45
C ARG A 167 1.60 24.03 -8.14
N LEU A 168 0.35 24.46 -7.96
CA LEU A 168 -0.17 25.69 -8.57
C LEU A 168 0.36 26.95 -7.88
N HIS A 169 0.51 26.90 -6.57
CA HIS A 169 0.87 28.03 -5.71
C HIS A 169 1.96 27.65 -4.69
N PRO A 170 3.18 27.30 -5.17
CA PRO A 170 4.29 26.86 -4.31
C PRO A 170 4.83 27.98 -3.40
N ASP A 171 4.51 29.23 -3.70
CA ASP A 171 4.76 30.42 -2.88
C ASP A 171 3.82 30.48 -1.67
N ARG A 172 2.58 30.01 -1.82
CA ARG A 172 1.54 30.06 -0.78
C ARG A 172 1.43 28.78 0.04
N TRP A 173 1.73 27.63 -0.55
CA TRP A 173 1.51 26.33 0.09
C TRP A 173 2.81 25.54 0.20
N ARG A 174 3.12 25.09 1.42
CA ARG A 174 4.24 24.17 1.69
C ARG A 174 3.70 22.76 1.79
N LEU A 175 4.10 21.90 0.85
CA LEU A 175 3.76 20.48 0.86
C LEU A 175 4.65 19.70 1.83
N PHE A 176 4.05 18.76 2.55
CA PHE A 176 4.72 17.92 3.52
C PHE A 176 4.24 16.48 3.46
N TYR A 177 5.17 15.57 3.71
CA TYR A 177 4.96 14.12 3.75
C TYR A 177 5.38 13.60 5.12
N PRO A 178 4.44 13.28 6.02
CA PRO A 178 4.77 12.81 7.37
C PRO A 178 5.46 11.45 7.39
N MET A 179 5.37 10.68 6.30
CA MET A 179 6.02 9.38 6.17
C MET A 179 6.87 9.30 4.91
N ARG A 180 8.03 8.67 5.04
CA ARG A 180 8.94 8.38 3.93
C ARG A 180 9.56 6.99 4.12
N ARG A 181 9.48 6.15 3.10
CA ARG A 181 10.03 4.78 3.07
C ARG A 181 9.55 3.93 4.26
N GLY A 182 8.28 4.05 4.63
CA GLY A 182 7.67 3.28 5.72
C GLY A 182 8.06 3.76 7.13
N ARG A 183 8.72 4.91 7.25
CA ARG A 183 9.10 5.52 8.54
C ARG A 183 8.53 6.93 8.64
N LEU A 184 8.39 7.41 9.87
CA LEU A 184 8.06 8.81 10.14
C LEU A 184 9.17 9.72 9.62
N SER A 185 8.81 10.88 9.09
CA SER A 185 9.78 11.88 8.64
C SER A 185 10.59 12.40 9.84
N THR A 186 11.91 12.40 9.70
CA THR A 186 12.84 12.93 10.72
C THR A 186 13.29 14.35 10.42
N GLU A 187 12.84 14.93 9.30
CA GLU A 187 13.21 16.28 8.85
C GLU A 187 12.47 17.38 9.64
N GLU A 188 11.38 17.03 10.31
CA GLU A 188 10.51 17.97 11.04
C GLU A 188 10.33 17.54 12.50
N PRO A 189 9.91 18.47 13.38
CA PRO A 189 9.56 18.14 14.76
C PRO A 189 8.47 17.05 14.82
N LEU A 190 8.63 16.11 15.76
CA LEU A 190 7.70 14.99 15.93
C LEU A 190 6.25 15.46 16.16
N SER A 191 6.04 16.58 16.85
CA SER A 191 4.72 17.17 17.06
C SER A 191 4.03 17.57 15.75
N LEU A 192 4.79 18.14 14.80
CA LEU A 192 4.28 18.48 13.47
C LEU A 192 3.94 17.22 12.67
N VAL A 193 4.81 16.20 12.72
CA VAL A 193 4.59 14.92 12.05
C VAL A 193 3.32 14.25 12.55
N ILE A 194 3.12 14.17 13.87
CA ILE A 194 1.93 13.57 14.49
C ILE A 194 0.69 14.39 14.11
N SER A 195 0.73 15.72 14.21
CA SER A 195 -0.38 16.58 13.84
C SER A 195 -0.78 16.41 12.37
N ALA A 196 0.19 16.27 11.46
CA ALA A 196 -0.07 15.99 10.05
C ALA A 196 -0.75 14.63 9.86
N ILE A 197 -0.27 13.58 10.53
CA ILE A 197 -0.86 12.23 10.46
C ILE A 197 -2.31 12.26 10.95
N GLU A 198 -2.56 12.86 12.11
CA GLU A 198 -3.93 13.01 12.64
C GLU A 198 -4.83 13.75 11.67
N THR A 199 -4.34 14.83 11.07
CA THR A 199 -5.12 15.62 10.10
C THR A 199 -5.46 14.79 8.86
N ILE A 200 -4.52 14.00 8.37
CA ILE A 200 -4.73 13.10 7.23
C ILE A 200 -5.75 12.02 7.57
N TRP A 201 -5.64 11.42 8.75
CA TRP A 201 -6.54 10.34 9.18
C TRP A 201 -7.95 10.85 9.43
N ARG A 202 -8.11 12.03 10.03
CA ARG A 202 -9.42 12.70 10.20
C ARG A 202 -10.08 13.06 8.88
N ALA A 203 -9.30 13.30 7.82
CA ALA A 203 -9.85 13.59 6.49
C ALA A 203 -10.25 12.31 5.72
N ALA A 204 -9.87 11.13 6.21
CA ALA A 204 -10.04 9.86 5.51
C ALA A 204 -11.19 8.99 6.06
N ILE A 205 -11.70 9.33 7.24
CA ILE A 205 -12.82 8.69 7.94
C ILE A 205 -13.96 9.71 8.01
#